data_AF-A0AAN8T8A5-F1
#
_entry.id   AF-A0AAN8T8A5-F1
#
_cell.length_a   1.000
_cell.length_b   1.000
_cell.length_c   1.000
_cell.angle_alpha   90.00
_cell.angle_beta   90.00
_cell.angle_gamma   90.00
#
_symmetry.space_group_name_H-M   'P 1'
#
loop_
_entity.id
_entity.type
_entity.pdbx_description
1 polymer ?
#
loop_
_entity_poly.entity_id
_entity_poly.type
_entity_poly.pdbx_seq_one_letter_code
_entity_poly.pdbx_strand_id
1 'polypeptide(L)'
;MNPILDKIEGKITADQTASLNRPFTIDEVKEAFFSMHSNKAPGPDGMNFSFYPSFWAVIGKDVVNAIIIFVNNYGVITGNYFDSKKEATRASF
;
A
#
# COMPACT_ATOMS: atom_id res chain seq x y z
N MET A 1 -21.35 2.64 27.06
CA MET A 1 -21.57 3.48 25.86
C MET A 1 -21.24 4.91 26.25
N ASN A 2 -20.31 5.58 25.56
CA ASN A 2 -19.72 6.84 26.02
C ASN A 2 -20.42 8.03 25.31
N PRO A 3 -21.25 8.84 26.01
CA PRO A 3 -22.21 9.78 25.39
C PRO A 3 -21.56 10.98 24.67
N ILE A 4 -20.25 11.16 24.84
CA ILE A 4 -19.47 12.21 24.18
C ILE A 4 -19.15 11.82 22.73
N LEU A 5 -18.97 10.52 22.45
CA LEU A 5 -18.62 10.03 21.12
C LEU A 5 -19.79 10.08 20.12
N ASP A 6 -21.03 10.03 20.61
CA ASP A 6 -22.23 10.08 19.77
C ASP A 6 -22.53 11.49 19.21
N LYS A 7 -21.87 12.54 19.72
CA LYS A 7 -22.04 13.93 19.26
C LYS A 7 -21.00 14.39 18.23
N ILE A 8 -20.08 13.51 17.83
CA ILE A 8 -19.07 13.82 16.82
C ILE A 8 -19.72 13.62 15.44
N GLU A 9 -20.07 14.72 14.77
CA GLU A 9 -20.43 14.72 13.35
C GLU A 9 -19.18 14.37 12.52
N GLY A 10 -19.03 13.09 12.23
CA GLY A 10 -17.87 12.51 11.55
C GLY A 10 -17.84 10.98 11.63
N LYS A 11 -18.96 10.36 12.05
CA LYS A 11 -19.07 8.91 12.13
C LYS A 11 -19.20 8.35 10.73
N ILE A 12 -18.20 7.56 10.35
CA ILE A 12 -18.19 6.74 9.14
C ILE A 12 -19.52 5.98 9.08
N THR A 13 -20.29 6.15 8.01
CA THR A 13 -21.58 5.46 7.87
C THR A 13 -21.36 3.95 7.83
N ALA A 14 -22.43 3.18 8.05
CA ALA A 14 -22.35 1.72 7.94
C ALA A 14 -21.88 1.31 6.52
N ASP A 15 -22.34 2.01 5.49
CA ASP A 15 -21.94 1.76 4.10
C ASP A 15 -20.48 2.10 3.83
N GLN A 16 -19.99 3.23 4.36
CA GLN A 16 -18.57 3.60 4.27
C GLN A 16 -17.70 2.59 5.02
N THR A 17 -18.17 2.11 6.19
CA THR A 17 -17.48 1.07 6.95
C THR A 17 -17.41 -0.23 6.15
N ALA A 18 -18.52 -0.66 5.55
CA ALA A 18 -18.55 -1.84 4.69
C ALA A 18 -17.62 -1.67 3.47
N SER A 19 -17.61 -0.48 2.86
CA SER A 19 -16.73 -0.17 1.73
C SER A 19 -15.25 -0.16 2.10
N LEU A 20 -14.88 0.30 3.29
CA LEU A 20 -13.47 0.35 3.73
C LEU A 20 -12.95 -1.02 4.20
N ASN A 21 -13.83 -1.91 4.64
CA ASN A 21 -13.48 -3.28 5.06
C ASN A 21 -13.58 -4.31 3.92
N ARG A 22 -14.01 -3.90 2.72
CA ARG A 22 -14.09 -4.81 1.58
C ARG A 22 -12.68 -5.21 1.12
N PRO A 23 -12.50 -6.41 0.55
CA PRO A 23 -11.23 -6.78 -0.08
C PRO A 23 -10.85 -5.80 -1.18
N PHE A 24 -9.56 -5.47 -1.26
CA PHE A 24 -8.98 -4.73 -2.38
C PHE A 24 -9.21 -5.50 -3.68
N THR A 25 -9.39 -4.74 -4.75
CA THR A 25 -9.58 -5.23 -6.11
C THR A 25 -8.32 -5.08 -6.96
N ILE A 26 -8.24 -5.86 -8.03
CA ILE A 26 -7.14 -5.78 -9.01
C ILE A 26 -7.01 -4.37 -9.59
N ASP A 27 -8.12 -3.71 -9.86
CA ASP A 27 -8.12 -2.39 -10.49
C ASP A 27 -7.61 -1.31 -9.53
N GLU A 28 -8.01 -1.35 -8.26
CA GLU A 28 -7.45 -0.48 -7.21
C GLU A 28 -5.93 -0.67 -7.07
N VAL A 29 -5.45 -1.92 -7.11
CA VAL A 29 -4.02 -2.22 -7.06
C VAL A 29 -3.29 -1.64 -8.26
N LYS A 30 -3.83 -1.80 -9.48
CA LYS A 30 -3.21 -1.26 -10.69
C LYS A 30 -3.19 0.26 -10.68
N GLU A 31 -4.29 0.89 -10.35
CA GLU A 31 -4.39 2.35 -10.26
C GLU A 31 -3.39 2.90 -9.26
N ALA A 32 -3.35 2.33 -8.06
CA ALA A 32 -2.39 2.74 -7.01
C ALA A 32 -0.93 2.47 -7.41
N PHE A 33 -0.67 1.41 -8.17
CA PHE A 33 0.66 1.10 -8.66
C PHE A 33 1.12 2.16 -9.68
N PHE A 34 0.30 2.48 -10.68
CA PHE A 34 0.66 3.45 -11.72
C PHE A 34 0.56 4.91 -11.28
N SER A 35 -0.14 5.20 -10.18
CA SER A 35 -0.17 6.55 -9.59
C SER A 35 1.13 6.92 -8.87
N MET A 36 2.08 5.99 -8.69
CA MET A 36 3.36 6.28 -8.04
C MET A 36 4.29 7.08 -8.96
N HIS A 37 4.78 8.23 -8.48
CA HIS A 37 5.75 9.04 -9.22
C HIS A 37 7.12 8.34 -9.33
N SER A 38 7.71 8.41 -10.52
CA SER A 38 8.98 7.80 -10.91
C SER A 38 10.23 8.45 -10.29
N ASN A 39 10.08 9.53 -9.52
CA ASN A 39 11.19 10.25 -8.88
C ASN A 39 11.74 9.55 -7.61
N LYS A 40 11.44 8.28 -7.39
CA LYS A 40 12.04 7.52 -6.28
C LYS A 40 13.44 7.03 -6.68
N ALA A 41 14.38 7.18 -5.75
CA ALA A 41 15.70 6.58 -5.87
C ALA A 41 15.58 5.06 -6.09
N PRO A 42 16.48 4.45 -6.88
CA PRO A 42 16.46 3.01 -7.11
C PRO A 42 16.57 2.23 -5.80
N GLY A 43 15.96 1.05 -5.76
CA GLY A 43 16.11 0.16 -4.61
C GLY A 43 17.56 -0.32 -4.44
N PRO A 44 17.87 -1.05 -3.36
CA PRO A 44 19.17 -1.71 -3.17
C PRO A 44 19.55 -2.68 -4.31
N ASP A 45 18.55 -3.10 -5.09
CA ASP A 45 18.67 -3.92 -6.30
C ASP A 45 19.07 -3.12 -7.56
N GLY A 46 19.19 -1.80 -7.47
CA GLY A 46 19.53 -0.92 -8.58
C GLY A 46 18.38 -0.70 -9.58
N MET A 47 17.18 -1.24 -9.31
CA MET A 47 16.03 -1.08 -10.20
C MET A 47 15.28 0.21 -9.86
N ASN A 48 15.09 1.05 -10.87
CA ASN A 48 14.20 2.21 -10.76
C ASN A 48 12.74 1.77 -10.93
N PHE A 49 11.80 2.61 -10.47
CA PHE A 49 10.38 2.32 -10.64
C PHE A 49 9.97 2.19 -12.13
N SER A 50 10.72 2.82 -13.05
CA SER A 50 10.51 2.72 -14.50
C SER A 50 10.70 1.31 -15.08
N PHE A 51 11.33 0.39 -14.35
CA PHE A 51 11.41 -1.02 -14.73
C PHE A 51 10.02 -1.66 -14.89
N TYR A 52 9.14 -1.45 -13.91
CA TYR A 52 7.85 -2.16 -13.87
C TYR A 52 6.91 -1.79 -15.02
N PRO A 53 6.72 -0.51 -15.38
CA PRO A 53 5.95 -0.15 -16.57
C PRO A 53 6.55 -0.73 -17.87
N SER A 54 7.88 -0.77 -17.99
CA SER A 54 8.57 -1.24 -19.20
C SER A 54 8.37 -2.74 -19.47
N PHE A 55 8.24 -3.55 -18.41
CA PHE A 55 8.06 -5.00 -18.50
C PHE A 55 6.65 -5.47 -18.11
N TRP A 56 5.69 -4.55 -18.00
CA TRP A 56 4.36 -4.84 -17.46
C TRP A 56 3.62 -5.96 -18.20
N ALA A 57 3.81 -6.06 -19.51
CA ALA A 57 3.22 -7.14 -20.33
C ALA A 57 3.67 -8.54 -19.88
N VAL A 58 4.85 -8.66 -19.29
CA VAL A 58 5.44 -9.93 -18.85
C VAL A 58 5.18 -10.15 -17.36
N ILE A 59 5.47 -9.17 -16.51
CA ILE A 59 5.47 -9.35 -15.04
C ILE A 59 4.21 -8.81 -14.35
N GLY A 60 3.40 -8.00 -15.05
CA GLY A 60 2.34 -7.21 -14.42
C GLY A 60 1.26 -8.07 -13.76
N LYS A 61 0.92 -9.22 -14.36
CA LYS A 61 -0.03 -10.16 -13.77
C LYS A 61 0.45 -10.69 -12.43
N ASP A 62 1.70 -11.13 -12.36
CA ASP A 62 2.28 -11.72 -11.15
C ASP A 62 2.48 -10.67 -10.06
N VAL A 63 2.90 -9.46 -10.45
CA VAL A 63 3.02 -8.32 -9.53
C VAL A 63 1.67 -7.98 -8.90
N VAL A 64 0.61 -7.82 -9.70
CA VAL A 64 -0.74 -7.54 -9.20
C VAL A 64 -1.24 -8.66 -8.31
N ASN A 65 -1.03 -9.92 -8.70
CA ASN A 65 -1.44 -11.08 -7.90
C ASN A 65 -0.70 -11.16 -6.56
N ALA A 66 0.60 -10.87 -6.53
CA ALA A 66 1.36 -10.84 -5.29
C ALA A 66 0.83 -9.74 -4.36
N ILE A 67 0.57 -8.54 -4.89
CA ILE A 67 0.04 -7.42 -4.10
C ILE A 67 -1.37 -7.73 -3.59
N ILE A 68 -2.27 -8.25 -4.43
CA ILE A 68 -3.66 -8.53 -4.04
C ILE A 68 -3.72 -9.60 -2.95
N ILE A 69 -2.91 -10.65 -3.06
CA ILE A 69 -2.78 -11.68 -2.03
C ILE A 69 -2.26 -11.04 -0.74
N PHE A 70 -1.25 -10.18 -0.86
CA PHE A 70 -0.64 -9.56 0.30
C PHE A 70 -1.59 -8.66 1.08
N VAL A 71 -2.23 -7.71 0.41
CA VAL A 71 -3.08 -6.70 1.06
C VAL A 71 -4.37 -7.29 1.62
N ASN A 72 -4.90 -8.34 0.99
CA ASN A 72 -6.15 -8.97 1.44
C ASN A 72 -5.95 -10.06 2.50
N ASN A 73 -4.76 -10.67 2.61
CA ASN A 73 -4.52 -11.79 3.54
C ASN A 73 -3.55 -11.45 4.68
N TYR A 74 -2.61 -10.52 4.47
CA TYR A 74 -1.59 -10.18 5.47
C TYR A 74 -1.70 -8.73 5.94
N GLY A 75 -2.12 -7.82 5.07
CA GLY A 75 -2.82 -6.54 5.33
C GLY A 75 -2.17 -5.47 6.21
N VAL A 76 -1.30 -5.83 7.15
CA VAL A 76 -0.73 -4.91 8.13
C VAL A 76 0.73 -5.31 8.38
N ILE A 77 1.65 -4.70 7.66
CA ILE A 77 3.00 -4.53 8.21
C ILE A 77 2.87 -3.38 9.21
N THR A 78 2.65 -3.69 10.48
CA THR A 78 2.69 -2.68 11.55
C THR A 78 3.96 -1.85 11.41
N GLY A 79 3.88 -0.53 11.59
CA GLY A 79 4.88 0.49 11.22
C GLY A 79 6.35 0.23 11.59
N ASN A 80 6.60 -0.72 12.49
CA ASN A 80 7.91 -1.21 12.88
C ASN A 80 8.81 -1.65 11.70
N TYR A 81 8.27 -2.17 10.59
CA TYR A 81 9.12 -2.61 9.48
C TYR A 81 9.73 -1.44 8.70
N PHE A 82 8.95 -0.40 8.42
CA PHE A 82 9.43 0.78 7.68
C PHE A 82 10.30 1.69 8.54
N ASP A 83 9.98 1.83 9.83
CA ASP A 83 10.83 2.57 10.77
C ASP A 83 12.16 1.86 11.05
N SER A 84 12.18 0.52 11.13
CA SER A 84 13.42 -0.24 11.30
C SER A 84 14.42 -0.05 10.16
N LYS A 85 13.94 0.25 8.94
CA LYS A 85 14.79 0.50 7.77
C LYS A 85 15.23 1.95 7.65
N LYS A 86 14.44 2.92 8.14
CA LYS A 86 14.88 4.34 8.23
C LYS A 86 16.04 4.52 9.21
N GLU A 87 16.02 3.82 10.34
CA GLU A 87 17.09 3.93 11.34
C GLU A 87 18.39 3.25 10.89
N ALA A 88 18.29 2.13 10.16
CA ALA A 88 19.46 1.44 9.59
C ALA A 88 20.22 2.29 8.56
N THR A 89 19.53 3.13 7.79
CA THR A 89 20.16 4.04 6.82
C THR A 89 20.79 5.26 7.49
N ARG A 90 20.33 5.68 8.68
CA ARG A 90 20.92 6.78 9.46
C ARG A 90 22.15 6.37 10.28
N ALA A 91 22.30 5.07 10.56
CA ALA A 91 23.44 4.52 11.30
C ALA A 91 24.64 4.11 10.41
N SER A 92 24.56 4.35 9.09
CA SER A 92 25.58 3.93 8.12
C SER A 92 26.41 5.09 7.53
N PHE A 93 26.36 6.28 8.14
CA PHE A 93 27.24 7.42 7.86
C PHE A 93 27.79 8.01 9.16
#